data_AF-A0A2I0QXX3-F1
#
_entry.id   AF-A0A2I0QXX3-F1
#
_cell.length_a   1.000
_cell.length_b   1.000
_cell.length_c   1.000
_cell.angle_alpha   90.00
_cell.angle_beta   90.00
_cell.angle_gamma   90.00
#
_symmetry.space_group_name_H-M   'P 1'
#
loop_
_entity.id
_entity.type
_entity.pdbx_description
1 polymer ?
#
loop_
_entity_poly.entity_id
_entity_poly.type
_entity_poly.pdbx_seq_one_letter_code
_entity_poly.pdbx_strand_id
1 'polypeptide(L)'
;MVNFNDSLPNKNSGIPESIRNISRLQNENIRKIQEASRRKAEYDQEVLDTLKGIEKNTASLPAIFEVLMDSREDHQEMMRLVQDLFEISQSGTVEEADSKYRKFMQRTSQIVKDAENMQKLSQWGMVAWEMVKKKLNGEW
;
A
#
# COMPACT_ATOMS: atom_id res chain seq x y z
N MET A 1 -33.10 -66.58 11.34
CA MET A 1 -32.74 -65.15 11.36
C MET A 1 -32.48 -64.73 9.92
N VAL A 2 -33.36 -63.92 9.33
CA VAL A 2 -33.16 -63.40 7.97
C VAL A 2 -32.31 -62.14 8.07
N ASN A 3 -31.21 -62.09 7.32
CA ASN A 3 -30.24 -61.01 7.33
C ASN A 3 -30.83 -59.80 6.58
N PHE A 4 -31.31 -58.80 7.31
CA PHE A 4 -31.87 -57.55 6.76
C PHE A 4 -30.76 -56.59 6.28
N ASN A 5 -29.87 -57.05 5.40
CA ASN A 5 -28.90 -56.17 4.77
C ASN A 5 -28.78 -56.37 3.25
N ASP A 6 -29.80 -56.96 2.63
CA ASP A 6 -29.90 -56.95 1.18
C ASP A 6 -30.35 -55.55 0.71
N SER A 7 -29.36 -54.84 0.17
CA SER A 7 -29.54 -53.93 -0.95
C SER A 7 -30.45 -52.73 -0.68
N LEU A 8 -29.96 -51.75 0.09
CA LEU A 8 -30.40 -50.37 -0.17
C LEU A 8 -30.00 -50.04 -1.61
N PRO A 9 -30.95 -49.80 -2.54
CA PRO A 9 -30.60 -49.45 -3.90
C PRO A 9 -29.77 -48.16 -3.86
N ASN A 10 -28.62 -48.18 -4.53
CA ASN A 10 -27.81 -47.00 -4.76
C ASN A 10 -28.73 -45.90 -5.32
N LYS A 11 -29.03 -44.87 -4.52
CA LYS A 11 -29.98 -43.79 -4.85
C LYS A 11 -29.61 -43.01 -6.13
N ASN A 12 -28.45 -43.29 -6.74
CA ASN A 12 -28.02 -42.74 -8.02
C ASN A 12 -28.26 -43.64 -9.25
N SER A 13 -28.90 -44.81 -9.11
CA SER A 13 -29.12 -45.75 -10.24
C SER A 13 -30.20 -45.32 -11.24
N GLY A 14 -30.98 -44.26 -10.94
CA GLY A 14 -32.11 -43.80 -11.78
C GLY A 14 -31.92 -42.43 -12.45
N ILE A 15 -30.79 -41.75 -12.24
CA ILE A 15 -30.56 -40.43 -12.85
C ILE A 15 -29.93 -40.64 -14.24
N PRO A 16 -30.59 -40.18 -15.33
CA PRO A 16 -30.00 -40.22 -16.66
C PRO A 16 -28.63 -39.53 -16.70
N GLU A 17 -27.66 -40.13 -17.40
CA GLU A 17 -26.28 -39.61 -17.47
C GLU A 17 -26.23 -38.16 -18.02
N SER A 18 -27.20 -37.79 -18.86
CA SER A 18 -27.39 -36.41 -19.31
C SER A 18 -27.63 -35.42 -18.17
N ILE A 19 -28.47 -35.77 -17.19
CA ILE A 19 -28.74 -34.94 -16.00
C ILE A 19 -27.49 -34.86 -15.13
N ARG A 20 -26.76 -35.96 -14.97
CA ARG A 20 -25.50 -36.00 -14.20
C ARG A 20 -24.43 -35.10 -14.84
N ASN A 21 -24.31 -35.12 -16.16
CA ASN A 21 -23.40 -34.25 -16.91
C ASN A 21 -23.78 -32.78 -16.78
N ILE A 22 -25.08 -32.44 -16.85
CA ILE A 22 -25.57 -31.07 -16.66
C ILE A 22 -25.22 -30.56 -15.26
N SER A 23 -25.45 -31.35 -14.21
CA SER A 23 -25.12 -30.95 -12.84
C SER A 23 -23.61 -30.74 -12.64
N ARG A 24 -22.76 -31.57 -13.27
CA ARG A 24 -21.29 -31.37 -13.25
C ARG A 24 -20.90 -30.05 -13.92
N LEU A 25 -21.43 -29.78 -15.11
CA LEU A 25 -21.17 -28.53 -15.85
C LEU A 25 -21.65 -27.30 -15.08
N GLN A 26 -22.83 -27.37 -14.45
CA GLN A 26 -23.34 -26.29 -13.60
C GLN A 26 -22.43 -26.02 -12.41
N ASN A 27 -22.00 -27.07 -11.70
CA ASN A 27 -21.08 -26.94 -10.57
C ASN A 27 -19.72 -26.37 -11.00
N GLU A 28 -19.20 -26.79 -12.15
CA GLU A 28 -17.94 -26.27 -12.69
C GLU A 28 -18.06 -24.79 -13.08
N ASN A 29 -19.16 -24.39 -13.70
CA ASN A 29 -19.43 -22.99 -14.04
C ASN A 29 -19.58 -22.12 -12.79
N ILE A 30 -20.28 -22.60 -11.75
CA ILE A 30 -20.40 -21.88 -10.47
C ILE A 30 -19.02 -21.67 -9.85
N ARG A 31 -18.17 -22.69 -9.86
CA ARG A 31 -16.77 -22.57 -9.35
C ARG A 31 -15.98 -21.55 -10.15
N LYS A 32 -16.06 -21.57 -11.47
CA LYS A 32 -15.37 -20.60 -12.35
C LYS A 32 -15.83 -19.17 -12.08
N ILE A 33 -17.14 -18.96 -11.90
CA ILE A 33 -17.71 -17.64 -11.58
C ILE A 33 -17.23 -17.16 -10.20
N GLN A 34 -17.23 -18.05 -9.20
CA GLN A 34 -16.74 -17.72 -7.85
C GLN A 34 -15.26 -17.37 -7.86
N GLU A 35 -14.44 -18.14 -8.58
CA GLU A 35 -13.01 -17.87 -8.69
C GLU A 35 -12.72 -16.56 -9.43
N ALA A 36 -13.42 -16.29 -10.54
CA ALA A 36 -13.31 -15.03 -11.25
C ALA A 36 -13.72 -13.83 -10.38
N SER A 37 -14.80 -13.98 -9.61
CA SER A 37 -15.27 -12.96 -8.68
C SER A 37 -14.26 -12.71 -7.55
N ARG A 38 -13.66 -13.77 -7.02
CA ARG A 38 -12.61 -13.65 -5.98
C ARG A 38 -11.37 -12.95 -6.50
N ARG A 39 -10.86 -13.35 -7.68
CA ARG A 39 -9.70 -12.70 -8.31
C ARG A 39 -9.96 -11.22 -8.59
N LYS A 40 -11.18 -10.88 -9.02
CA LYS A 40 -11.57 -9.47 -9.22
C LYS A 40 -11.58 -8.69 -7.90
N ALA A 41 -12.12 -9.26 -6.83
CA ALA A 41 -12.13 -8.61 -5.51
C ALA A 41 -10.71 -8.41 -4.96
N GLU A 42 -9.83 -9.40 -5.12
CA GLU A 42 -8.41 -9.31 -4.75
C GLU A 42 -7.71 -8.18 -5.52
N TYR A 43 -7.91 -8.11 -6.84
CA TYR A 43 -7.35 -7.05 -7.68
C TYR A 43 -7.89 -5.66 -7.31
N ASP A 44 -9.20 -5.52 -7.14
CA ASP A 44 -9.83 -4.24 -6.78
C ASP A 44 -9.32 -3.76 -5.42
N GLN A 45 -9.06 -4.67 -4.47
CA GLN A 45 -8.48 -4.37 -3.17
C GLN A 45 -7.01 -3.91 -3.29
N GLU A 46 -6.20 -4.61 -4.08
CA GLU A 46 -4.80 -4.24 -4.34
C GLU A 46 -4.69 -2.84 -4.99
N VAL A 47 -5.58 -2.54 -5.95
CA VAL A 47 -5.68 -1.21 -6.56
C VAL A 47 -6.04 -0.16 -5.51
N LEU A 48 -7.02 -0.43 -4.65
CA LEU A 48 -7.43 0.50 -3.60
C LEU A 48 -6.28 0.79 -2.62
N ASP A 49 -5.57 -0.25 -2.20
CA ASP A 49 -4.45 -0.09 -1.27
C ASP A 49 -3.29 0.67 -1.91
N THR A 50 -3.04 0.44 -3.20
CA THR A 50 -2.09 1.22 -4.00
C THR A 50 -2.50 2.70 -4.07
N LEU A 51 -3.77 2.99 -4.36
CA LEU A 51 -4.27 4.37 -4.45
C LEU A 51 -4.21 5.09 -3.10
N LYS A 52 -4.58 4.42 -2.00
CA LYS A 52 -4.41 4.95 -0.64
C LYS A 52 -2.95 5.19 -0.29
N GLY A 53 -2.05 4.30 -0.74
CA GLY A 53 -0.61 4.49 -0.61
C GLY A 53 -0.14 5.76 -1.33
N ILE A 54 -0.58 5.97 -2.58
CA ILE A 54 -0.28 7.19 -3.35
C ILE A 54 -0.84 8.43 -2.65
N GLU A 55 -2.12 8.40 -2.26
CA GLU A 55 -2.77 9.51 -1.55
C GLU A 55 -2.00 9.86 -0.27
N LYS A 56 -1.72 8.88 0.58
CA LYS A 56 -0.96 9.08 1.83
C LYS A 56 0.45 9.62 1.58
N ASN A 57 1.14 9.13 0.55
CA ASN A 57 2.49 9.56 0.20
C ASN A 57 2.51 10.98 -0.41
N THR A 58 1.45 11.39 -1.08
CA THR A 58 1.38 12.66 -1.83
C THR A 58 0.57 13.75 -1.12
N ALA A 59 -0.16 13.42 -0.05
CA ALA A 59 -0.95 14.36 0.76
C ALA A 59 -0.12 15.54 1.31
N SER A 60 1.19 15.35 1.47
CA SER A 60 2.12 16.37 1.95
C SER A 60 2.56 17.37 0.88
N LEU A 61 2.41 17.06 -0.42
CA LEU A 61 2.94 17.89 -1.51
C LEU A 61 2.29 19.28 -1.61
N PRO A 62 0.97 19.45 -1.45
CA PRO A 62 0.36 20.78 -1.45
C PRO A 62 0.87 21.65 -0.31
N ALA A 63 1.05 21.06 0.89
CA ALA A 63 1.59 21.78 2.03
C ALA A 63 3.08 22.12 1.86
N ILE A 64 3.88 21.27 1.20
CA ILE A 64 5.25 21.61 0.77
C ILE A 64 5.23 22.86 -0.13
N PHE A 65 4.28 22.90 -1.08
CA PHE A 65 4.14 24.01 -2.00
C PHE A 65 3.69 25.31 -1.31
N GLU A 66 2.79 25.23 -0.33
CA GLU A 66 2.39 26.39 0.50
C GLU A 66 3.57 26.97 1.28
N VAL A 67 4.35 26.11 1.95
CA VAL A 67 5.54 26.51 2.70
C VAL A 67 6.59 27.16 1.79
N LEU A 68 6.72 26.70 0.54
CA LEU A 68 7.58 27.34 -0.45
C LEU A 68 7.09 28.75 -0.83
N MET A 69 5.80 28.89 -1.13
CA MET A 69 5.20 30.14 -1.64
C MET A 69 5.13 31.28 -0.60
N ASP A 70 5.08 30.95 0.70
CA ASP A 70 4.97 31.95 1.78
C ASP A 70 6.33 32.62 2.10
N SER A 71 7.45 32.04 1.67
CA SER A 71 8.81 32.45 2.03
C SER A 71 9.48 33.40 1.03
N ARG A 72 8.97 34.62 0.83
CA ARG A 72 9.47 35.54 -0.23
C ARG A 72 10.98 35.86 -0.18
N GLU A 73 11.62 35.88 1.00
CA GLU A 73 13.06 36.19 1.14
C GLU A 73 13.99 34.96 1.11
N ASP A 74 13.50 33.75 1.39
CA ASP A 74 14.34 32.56 1.60
C ASP A 74 14.02 31.37 0.65
N HIS A 75 13.33 31.63 -0.47
CA HIS A 75 12.91 30.61 -1.46
C HIS A 75 14.03 29.62 -1.85
N GLN A 76 15.27 30.08 -2.00
CA GLN A 76 16.39 29.18 -2.33
C GLN A 76 16.73 28.23 -1.19
N GLU A 77 16.63 28.69 0.05
CA GLU A 77 16.92 27.89 1.24
C GLU A 77 15.79 26.87 1.50
N MET A 78 14.55 27.27 1.26
CA MET A 78 13.39 26.37 1.35
C MET A 78 13.41 25.30 0.25
N MET A 79 13.81 25.66 -0.98
CA MET A 79 14.04 24.67 -2.04
C MET A 79 15.15 23.68 -1.69
N ARG A 80 16.20 24.11 -0.97
CA ARG A 80 17.22 23.19 -0.44
C ARG A 80 16.64 22.23 0.59
N LEU A 81 15.72 22.68 1.46
CA LEU A 81 15.03 21.77 2.40
C LEU A 81 14.19 20.72 1.66
N VAL A 82 13.53 21.09 0.56
CA VAL A 82 12.80 20.13 -0.28
C VAL A 82 13.75 19.17 -0.99
N GLN A 83 14.91 19.63 -1.48
CA GLN A 83 15.95 18.76 -2.02
C GLN A 83 16.47 17.79 -0.96
N ASP A 84 16.76 18.26 0.25
CA ASP A 84 17.21 17.44 1.37
C ASP A 84 16.18 16.32 1.68
N LEU A 85 14.87 16.61 1.60
CA LEU A 85 13.81 15.60 1.72
C LEU A 85 13.90 14.52 0.62
N PHE A 86 14.12 14.92 -0.63
CA PHE A 86 14.30 13.97 -1.73
C PHE A 86 15.59 13.15 -1.55
N GLU A 87 16.68 13.76 -1.10
CA GLU A 87 17.94 13.05 -0.88
C GLU A 87 17.81 11.98 0.22
N ILE A 88 17.03 12.25 1.29
CA ILE A 88 16.70 11.24 2.31
C ILE A 88 16.03 10.04 1.63
N SER A 89 15.01 10.30 0.79
CA SER A 89 14.21 9.28 0.10
C SER A 89 15.02 8.36 -0.83
N GLN A 90 16.19 8.83 -1.29
CA GLN A 90 17.08 8.14 -2.22
C GLN A 90 18.23 7.39 -1.55
N SER A 91 18.31 7.39 -0.22
CA SER A 91 19.42 6.76 0.51
C SER A 91 19.51 5.25 0.23
N GLY A 92 20.73 4.77 0.03
CA GLY A 92 21.02 3.35 -0.23
C GLY A 92 21.27 2.53 1.03
N THR A 93 21.57 3.17 2.17
CA THR A 93 21.74 2.50 3.47
C THR A 93 21.01 3.22 4.60
N VAL A 94 20.78 2.52 5.71
CA VAL A 94 20.12 3.08 6.89
C VAL A 94 21.00 4.16 7.52
N GLU A 95 22.31 3.97 7.54
CA GLU A 95 23.29 4.95 8.03
C GLU A 95 23.28 6.23 7.19
N GLU A 96 23.15 6.08 5.87
CA GLU A 96 23.03 7.21 4.95
C GLU A 96 21.74 7.99 5.20
N ALA A 97 20.61 7.29 5.36
CA ALA A 97 19.32 7.89 5.68
C ALA A 97 19.35 8.64 7.03
N ASP A 98 19.94 8.04 8.07
CA ASP A 98 20.11 8.67 9.39
C ASP A 98 20.96 9.95 9.31
N SER A 99 22.05 9.92 8.53
CA SER A 99 22.95 11.06 8.33
C SER A 99 22.23 12.22 7.63
N LYS A 100 21.53 11.94 6.53
CA LYS A 100 20.78 12.96 5.77
C LYS A 100 19.61 13.53 6.57
N TYR A 101 18.89 12.69 7.33
CA TYR A 101 17.81 13.16 8.19
C TYR A 101 18.31 14.11 9.28
N ARG A 102 19.44 13.82 9.93
CA ARG A 102 20.05 14.74 10.91
C ARG A 102 20.41 16.08 10.28
N LYS A 103 21.01 16.07 9.09
CA LYS A 103 21.35 17.30 8.35
C LYS A 103 20.10 18.11 8.00
N PHE A 104 19.06 17.46 7.50
CA PHE A 104 17.77 18.08 7.21
C PHE A 104 17.17 18.75 8.45
N MET A 105 17.15 18.06 9.60
CA MET A 105 16.62 18.62 10.85
C MET A 105 17.44 19.81 11.35
N GLN A 106 18.77 19.73 11.25
CA GLN A 106 19.65 20.85 11.60
C GLN A 106 19.43 22.06 10.70
N ARG A 107 19.23 21.84 9.40
CA ARG A 107 18.98 22.91 8.44
C ARG A 107 17.58 23.52 8.63
N THR A 108 16.59 22.68 8.89
CA THR A 108 15.21 23.12 9.17
C THR A 108 15.15 24.04 10.38
N SER A 109 15.87 23.73 11.46
CA SER A 109 15.92 24.58 12.66
C SER A 109 16.66 25.91 12.47
N GLN A 110 17.52 26.01 11.44
CA GLN A 110 18.28 27.23 11.12
C GLN A 110 17.51 28.18 10.21
N ILE A 111 16.82 27.64 9.20
CA ILE A 111 16.13 28.43 8.16
C ILE A 111 14.72 28.82 8.62
N VAL A 112 14.00 27.87 9.22
CA VAL A 112 12.57 28.02 9.46
C VAL A 112 12.36 28.66 10.83
N LYS A 113 11.94 29.93 10.84
CA LYS A 113 11.67 30.68 12.08
C LYS A 113 10.24 30.47 12.59
N ASP A 114 9.33 30.12 11.69
CA ASP A 114 7.94 29.84 12.04
C ASP A 114 7.78 28.42 12.60
N ALA A 115 7.18 28.32 13.78
CA ALA A 115 7.07 27.04 14.49
C ALA A 115 6.15 26.04 13.77
N GLU A 116 5.11 26.52 13.09
CA GLU A 116 4.17 25.68 12.35
C GLU A 116 4.85 25.07 11.12
N ASN A 117 5.57 25.88 10.35
CA ASN A 117 6.33 25.43 9.18
C ASN A 117 7.49 24.51 9.58
N MET A 118 8.15 24.77 10.72
CA MET A 118 9.17 23.89 11.27
C MET A 118 8.59 22.52 11.61
N GLN A 119 7.41 22.49 12.24
CA GLN A 119 6.73 21.25 12.57
C GLN A 119 6.34 20.46 11.31
N LYS A 120 5.75 21.12 10.30
CA LYS A 120 5.36 20.48 9.02
C LYS A 120 6.57 19.84 8.32
N LEU A 121 7.66 20.60 8.16
CA LEU A 121 8.88 20.11 7.51
C LEU A 121 9.52 18.94 8.29
N SER A 122 9.57 19.05 9.62
CA SER A 122 10.09 17.98 10.48
C SER A 122 9.29 16.69 10.33
N GLN A 123 7.95 16.78 10.27
CA GLN A 123 7.07 15.63 10.04
C GLN A 123 7.34 14.97 8.68
N TRP A 124 7.56 15.75 7.62
CA TRP A 124 7.88 15.18 6.31
C TRP A 124 9.26 14.52 6.27
N GLY A 125 10.25 15.11 6.94
CA GLY A 125 11.57 14.49 7.09
C GLY A 125 11.47 13.14 7.80
N MET A 126 10.67 13.06 8.87
CA MET A 126 10.43 11.83 9.61
C MET A 126 9.76 10.77 8.72
N VAL A 127 8.72 11.14 7.96
CA VAL A 127 8.05 10.21 7.04
C VAL A 127 9.02 9.70 5.96
N ALA A 128 9.78 10.59 5.31
CA ALA A 128 10.77 10.19 4.30
C ALA A 128 11.81 9.22 4.86
N TRP A 129 12.31 9.51 6.07
CA TRP A 129 13.27 8.67 6.78
C TRP A 129 12.71 7.30 7.16
N GLU A 130 11.50 7.24 7.75
CA GLU A 130 10.86 5.99 8.13
C GLU A 130 10.57 5.09 6.92
N MET A 131 10.07 5.67 5.82
CA MET A 131 9.83 4.91 4.59
C MET A 131 11.10 4.24 4.08
N VAL A 132 12.20 4.98 4.01
CA VAL A 132 13.47 4.45 3.54
C VAL A 132 14.01 3.36 4.47
N LYS A 133 13.90 3.53 5.80
CA LYS A 133 14.34 2.50 6.75
C LYS A 133 13.53 1.22 6.61
N LYS A 134 12.20 1.30 6.51
CA LYS A 134 11.36 0.14 6.22
C LYS A 134 11.78 -0.55 4.93
N LYS A 135 12.17 0.23 3.91
CA LYS A 135 12.55 -0.29 2.58
C LYS A 135 13.83 -1.07 2.65
N LEU A 136 14.83 -0.50 3.31
CA LEU A 136 16.14 -1.11 3.46
C LEU A 136 16.11 -2.32 4.41
N ASN A 137 15.16 -2.37 5.34
CA ASN A 137 14.94 -3.49 6.25
C ASN A 137 14.03 -4.60 5.68
N GLY A 138 13.42 -4.40 4.51
CA GLY A 138 12.51 -5.38 3.89
C GLY A 138 11.12 -5.47 4.52
N GLU A 139 10.62 -4.39 5.12
CA GLU A 139 9.32 -4.31 5.82
C GLU A 139 8.18 -3.79 4.92
N TRP A 140 8.21 -4.06 3.61
CA TRP A 140 7.21 -3.63 2.62
C TRP A 140 6.38 -4.79 2.09
#